data_AF-A0A7W1CJN7-F1
#
_entry.id   AF-A0A7W1CJN7-F1
#
_cell.length_a   1.000
_cell.length_b   1.000
_cell.length_c   1.000
_cell.angle_alpha   90.00
_cell.angle_beta   90.00
_cell.angle_gamma   90.00
#
_symmetry.space_group_name_H-M   'P 1'
#
loop_
_entity.id
_entity.type
_entity.pdbx_description
1 polymer ?
#
loop_
_entity_poly.entity_id
_entity_poly.type
_entity_poly.pdbx_seq_one_letter_code
_entity_poly.pdbx_strand_id
1 'polypeptide(L)'
;MRNLKIIGVDIFLEKRKTRLYVGTLIRTHGKLVFTYDEHYFKAQNVIPLGPEFPLTQKEFISESLFPSLIDRIPSVQNPAYPEYCLAMGVDPKEQDPIILLSTIGRKGPSSFIFYPIFERKLIAEDVIKFRESLGLTTREFSSVFEFSQSSLNALERNRILGSEILKRLEIILNFPNVALDFLLINGGHLIYEKWIKATNWLKAMKP
;
A
#
# COMPACT_ATOMS: atom_id res chain seq x y z
N MET A 1 2.44 -13.04 7.20
CA MET A 1 2.00 -11.78 6.56
C MET A 1 2.44 -11.78 5.11
N ARG A 2 1.56 -11.42 4.15
CA ARG A 2 2.02 -11.14 2.78
C ARG A 2 2.99 -9.94 2.85
N ASN A 3 4.22 -10.11 2.35
CA ASN A 3 5.15 -8.99 2.18
C ASN A 3 4.53 -8.01 1.18
N LEU A 4 4.06 -6.86 1.68
CA LEU A 4 3.56 -5.80 0.82
C LEU A 4 4.71 -5.29 -0.03
N LYS A 5 4.64 -5.54 -1.33
CA LYS A 5 5.68 -5.11 -2.28
C LYS A 5 5.56 -3.60 -2.49
N ILE A 6 6.63 -2.86 -2.24
CA ILE A 6 6.70 -1.43 -2.58
C ILE A 6 6.91 -1.30 -4.09
N ILE A 7 6.10 -0.47 -4.76
CA ILE A 7 6.14 -0.24 -6.22
C ILE A 7 6.50 1.20 -6.58
N GLY A 8 6.52 2.10 -5.60
CA GLY A 8 6.82 3.50 -5.80
C GLY A 8 6.78 4.28 -4.50
N VAL A 9 6.85 5.60 -4.62
CA VAL A 9 6.66 6.54 -3.51
C VAL A 9 5.69 7.64 -3.85
N ASP A 10 4.82 7.95 -2.90
CA ASP A 10 4.04 9.18 -2.83
C ASP A 10 4.92 10.27 -2.24
N ILE A 11 4.89 11.46 -2.85
CA ILE A 11 5.73 12.58 -2.45
C ILE A 11 4.81 13.69 -1.93
N PHE A 12 5.17 14.24 -0.76
CA PHE A 12 4.42 15.29 -0.10
C PHE A 12 5.33 16.46 0.26
N LEU A 13 4.79 17.68 0.16
CA LEU A 13 5.39 18.88 0.71
C LEU A 13 4.82 19.14 2.11
N GLU A 14 5.63 18.94 3.15
CA GLU A 14 5.31 19.22 4.55
C GLU A 14 5.45 20.72 4.83
N LYS A 15 4.30 21.36 5.09
CA LYS A 15 4.21 22.70 5.67
C LYS A 15 3.98 22.58 7.18
N ARG A 16 4.07 23.70 7.91
CA ARG A 16 3.92 23.74 9.38
C ARG A 16 2.69 23.00 9.93
N LYS A 17 1.56 22.98 9.22
CA LYS A 17 0.29 22.38 9.68
C LYS A 17 -0.34 21.40 8.68
N THR A 18 0.19 21.27 7.47
CA THR A 18 -0.47 20.55 6.38
C THR A 18 0.57 19.84 5.53
N ARG A 19 0.15 18.78 4.84
CA ARG A 19 0.91 18.19 3.74
C ARG A 19 0.17 18.43 2.44
N LEU A 20 0.89 18.91 1.43
CA LEU A 20 0.37 18.97 0.07
C LEU A 20 0.91 17.76 -0.68
N TYR A 21 0.03 17.05 -1.36
CA TYR A 21 0.45 15.97 -2.24
C TYR A 21 1.11 16.56 -3.48
N VAL A 22 2.31 16.08 -3.81
CA VAL A 22 3.16 16.63 -4.87
C VAL A 22 3.06 15.76 -6.13
N GLY A 23 3.05 14.45 -5.98
CA GLY A 23 3.07 13.51 -7.08
C GLY A 23 3.57 12.12 -6.66
N THR A 24 3.79 11.27 -7.65
CA THR A 24 4.27 9.89 -7.45
C THR A 24 5.57 9.65 -8.20
N LEU A 25 6.41 8.78 -7.65
CA LEU A 25 7.54 8.17 -8.36
C LEU A 25 7.32 6.65 -8.39
N ILE A 26 7.07 6.07 -9.55
CA ILE A 26 6.71 4.65 -9.71
C ILE A 26 7.67 3.96 -10.66
N ARG A 27 7.99 2.68 -10.39
CA ARG A 27 8.73 1.84 -11.33
C ARG A 27 7.79 1.24 -12.37
N THR A 28 7.94 1.65 -13.63
CA THR A 28 7.14 1.21 -14.78
C THR A 28 8.05 0.71 -15.89
N HIS A 29 7.90 -0.56 -16.30
CA HIS A 29 8.73 -1.20 -17.35
C HIS A 29 10.25 -1.03 -17.14
N GLY A 30 10.72 -1.15 -15.89
CA GLY A 30 12.14 -1.00 -15.54
C GLY A 30 12.64 0.45 -15.45
N LYS A 31 11.80 1.44 -15.77
CA LYS A 31 12.12 2.86 -15.64
C LYS A 31 11.42 3.46 -14.42
N LEU A 32 12.02 4.49 -13.83
CA LEU A 32 11.41 5.31 -12.80
C LEU A 32 10.70 6.50 -13.45
N VAL A 33 9.41 6.61 -13.17
CA VAL A 33 8.55 7.66 -13.71
C VAL A 33 8.06 8.51 -12.54
N PHE A 34 8.50 9.77 -12.49
CA PHE A 34 7.93 10.77 -11.60
C PHE A 34 6.83 11.54 -12.31
N THR A 35 5.66 11.64 -11.70
CA THR A 35 4.52 12.40 -12.24
C THR A 35 3.99 13.34 -11.16
N TYR A 36 3.99 14.63 -11.46
CA TYR A 36 3.34 15.62 -10.60
C TYR A 36 1.82 15.37 -10.52
N ASP A 37 1.27 15.59 -9.33
CA ASP A 37 -0.16 15.72 -9.14
C ASP A 37 -0.72 16.92 -9.93
N GLU A 38 -1.91 16.77 -10.50
CA GLU A 38 -2.52 17.78 -11.35
C GLU A 38 -2.81 19.09 -10.60
N HIS A 39 -3.27 18.98 -9.35
CA HIS A 39 -3.57 20.15 -8.52
C HIS A 39 -2.29 20.83 -8.06
N TYR A 40 -1.26 20.05 -7.70
CA TYR A 40 0.05 20.61 -7.34
C TYR A 40 0.70 21.33 -8.51
N PHE A 41 0.71 20.70 -9.69
CA PHE A 41 1.31 21.25 -10.91
C PHE A 41 0.68 22.59 -11.34
N LYS A 42 -0.64 22.73 -11.17
CA LYS A 42 -1.39 23.94 -11.53
C LYS A 42 -1.44 25.00 -10.42
N ALA A 43 -1.03 24.66 -9.20
CA ALA A 43 -1.11 25.58 -8.08
C ALA A 43 -0.15 26.75 -8.24
N GLN A 44 -0.56 27.92 -7.76
CA GLN A 44 0.33 29.08 -7.68
C GLN A 44 1.24 28.97 -6.45
N ASN A 45 2.47 29.47 -6.56
CA ASN A 45 3.44 29.54 -5.45
C ASN A 45 3.82 28.17 -4.85
N VAL A 46 3.78 27.10 -5.66
CA VAL A 46 4.40 25.82 -5.30
C VAL A 46 5.88 25.82 -5.67
N ILE A 47 6.65 24.96 -5.01
CA ILE A 47 8.08 24.76 -5.32
C ILE A 47 8.26 23.44 -6.07
N PRO A 48 9.19 23.38 -7.06
CA PRO A 48 9.53 22.12 -7.69
C PRO A 48 10.17 21.16 -6.68
N LEU A 49 10.04 19.86 -6.93
CA LEU A 49 10.64 18.81 -6.11
C LEU A 49 12.18 18.93 -6.04
N GLY A 50 12.78 19.36 -7.15
CA GLY A 50 14.21 19.51 -7.32
C GLY A 50 14.54 20.11 -8.69
N PRO A 51 15.82 20.36 -8.97
CA PRO A 51 16.25 20.96 -10.23
C PRO A 51 15.91 20.10 -11.44
N GLU A 52 15.89 18.76 -11.30
CA GLU A 52 15.48 17.85 -12.38
C GLU A 52 13.96 17.85 -12.65
N PHE A 53 13.16 18.50 -11.80
CA PHE A 53 11.71 18.44 -11.85
C PHE A 53 11.08 19.83 -12.00
N PRO A 54 11.39 20.61 -13.05
CA PRO A 54 10.77 21.91 -13.26
C PRO A 54 9.25 21.78 -13.40
N LEU A 55 8.51 22.76 -12.88
CA LEU A 55 7.04 22.82 -12.99
C LEU A 55 6.55 23.18 -14.40
N THR A 56 7.41 23.10 -15.42
CA THR A 56 7.08 23.25 -16.83
C THR A 56 6.65 21.93 -17.47
N GLN A 57 6.97 20.81 -16.84
CA GLN A 57 6.69 19.46 -17.33
C GLN A 57 6.10 18.62 -16.20
N LYS A 58 5.09 17.81 -16.51
CA LYS A 58 4.36 17.02 -15.50
C LYS A 58 5.02 15.69 -15.20
N GLU A 59 5.64 15.05 -16.19
CA GLU A 59 6.15 13.69 -16.11
C GLU A 59 7.63 13.62 -16.47
N PHE A 60 8.42 12.89 -15.69
CA PHE A 60 9.86 12.73 -15.86
C PHE A 60 10.22 11.25 -15.78
N ILE A 61 11.06 10.79 -16.70
CA ILE A 61 11.40 9.37 -16.84
C ILE A 61 12.92 9.22 -16.74
N SER A 62 13.37 8.26 -15.94
CA SER A 62 14.79 7.91 -15.79
C SER A 62 14.96 6.40 -15.65
N GLU A 63 16.13 5.88 -16.02
CA GLU A 63 16.49 4.47 -15.81
C GLU A 63 16.95 4.21 -14.36
N SER A 64 17.49 5.24 -13.72
CA SER A 64 17.98 5.23 -12.34
C SER A 64 17.28 6.29 -11.48
N LEU A 65 17.46 6.21 -10.16
CA LEU A 65 16.91 7.23 -9.26
C LEU A 65 17.55 8.59 -9.58
N PHE A 66 16.74 9.64 -9.59
CA PHE A 66 17.18 11.00 -9.87
C PHE A 66 18.22 11.45 -8.82
N PRO A 67 19.34 12.08 -9.20
CA PRO A 67 20.37 12.56 -8.29
C PRO A 67 19.85 13.25 -7.02
N SER A 68 18.92 14.21 -7.14
CA SER A 68 18.40 14.92 -5.96
C SER A 68 17.61 14.04 -4.98
N LEU A 69 17.14 12.87 -5.44
CA LEU A 69 16.48 11.86 -4.61
C LEU A 69 17.49 10.85 -4.05
N ILE A 70 18.57 10.55 -4.77
CA ILE A 70 19.68 9.73 -4.26
C ILE A 70 20.32 10.42 -3.04
N ASP A 71 20.54 11.73 -3.12
CA ASP A 71 21.12 12.54 -2.05
C ASP A 71 20.31 12.50 -0.73
N ARG A 72 19.07 11.99 -0.77
CA ARG A 72 18.23 11.77 0.42
C ARG A 72 18.58 10.50 1.17
N ILE A 73 19.15 9.52 0.49
CA ILE A 73 19.44 8.21 1.06
C ILE A 73 20.80 8.30 1.77
N PRO A 74 20.86 8.02 3.09
CA PRO A 74 22.13 7.98 3.80
C PRO A 74 23.12 7.03 3.11
N SER A 75 24.38 7.44 2.99
CA SER A 75 25.42 6.61 2.41
C SER A 75 25.67 5.35 3.28
N VAL A 76 25.90 4.21 2.62
CA VAL A 76 26.26 2.93 3.28
C VAL A 76 27.59 3.03 4.04
N GLN A 77 28.45 3.98 3.66
CA GLN A 77 29.71 4.26 4.37
C GLN A 77 29.50 5.00 5.70
N ASN A 78 28.28 5.50 5.97
CA ASN A 78 27.95 6.09 7.27
C ASN A 78 27.95 4.99 8.34
N PRO A 79 28.76 5.12 9.43
CA PRO A 79 28.77 4.13 10.51
C PRO A 79 27.41 3.86 11.14
N ALA A 80 26.50 4.84 11.12
CA ALA A 80 25.14 4.72 11.66
C ALA A 80 24.10 4.13 10.67
N TYR A 81 24.52 3.78 9.44
CA TYR A 81 23.63 3.26 8.41
C TYR A 81 22.89 1.96 8.85
N PRO A 82 23.57 0.97 9.46
CA PRO A 82 22.89 -0.24 9.93
C PRO A 82 21.79 0.08 10.96
N GLU A 83 22.04 1.02 11.87
CA GLU A 83 21.08 1.45 12.89
C GLU A 83 19.86 2.14 12.27
N TYR A 84 20.06 2.99 11.25
CA TYR A 84 18.94 3.59 10.52
C TYR A 84 18.07 2.54 9.82
N CYS A 85 18.70 1.55 9.19
CA CYS A 85 17.99 0.46 8.51
C CYS A 85 17.18 -0.36 9.51
N LEU A 86 17.80 -0.76 10.63
CA LEU A 86 17.12 -1.51 11.69
C LEU A 86 15.95 -0.74 12.31
N ALA A 87 16.14 0.56 12.60
CA ALA A 87 15.08 1.42 13.14
C ALA A 87 13.87 1.56 12.20
N MET A 88 14.09 1.42 10.89
CA MET A 88 13.05 1.48 9.87
C MET A 88 12.57 0.10 9.41
N GLY A 89 13.08 -0.99 9.99
CA GLY A 89 12.71 -2.36 9.64
C GLY A 89 13.19 -2.81 8.25
N VAL A 90 14.31 -2.25 7.76
CA VAL A 90 14.91 -2.54 6.45
C VAL A 90 16.21 -3.33 6.65
N ASP A 91 16.49 -4.26 5.73
CA ASP A 91 17.77 -4.97 5.70
C ASP A 91 18.90 -3.96 5.38
N PRO A 92 19.98 -3.86 6.17
CA PRO A 92 21.14 -3.04 5.83
C PRO A 92 21.77 -3.35 4.46
N LYS A 93 21.47 -4.50 3.86
CA LYS A 93 21.90 -4.89 2.51
C LYS A 93 20.91 -4.50 1.42
N GLU A 94 19.76 -3.92 1.74
CA GLU A 94 18.78 -3.44 0.76
C GLU A 94 19.44 -2.51 -0.25
N GLN A 95 19.16 -2.73 -1.53
CA GLN A 95 19.72 -1.97 -2.65
C GLN A 95 18.63 -1.28 -3.48
N ASP A 96 17.36 -1.59 -3.27
CA ASP A 96 16.28 -0.97 -4.04
C ASP A 96 16.14 0.51 -3.63
N PRO A 97 16.45 1.45 -4.55
CA PRO A 97 16.44 2.88 -4.23
C PRO A 97 15.04 3.38 -3.84
N ILE A 98 13.96 2.75 -4.31
CA ILE A 98 12.59 3.13 -3.92
C ILE A 98 12.30 2.71 -2.49
N ILE A 99 12.74 1.51 -2.08
CA ILE A 99 12.61 1.05 -0.70
C ILE A 99 13.40 1.96 0.23
N LEU A 100 14.67 2.21 -0.09
CA LEU A 100 15.56 3.07 0.70
C LEU A 100 15.02 4.51 0.80
N LEU A 101 14.54 5.09 -0.31
CA LEU A 101 13.94 6.44 -0.34
C LEU A 101 12.67 6.52 0.52
N SER A 102 11.82 5.49 0.49
CA SER A 102 10.58 5.44 1.26
C SER A 102 10.76 5.16 2.75
N THR A 103 11.97 4.77 3.17
CA THR A 103 12.31 4.33 4.52
C THR A 103 13.36 5.25 5.14
N ILE A 104 14.64 4.94 4.98
CA ILE A 104 15.74 5.72 5.57
C ILE A 104 15.92 7.09 4.90
N GLY A 105 15.49 7.25 3.65
CA GLY A 105 15.45 8.53 2.92
C GLY A 105 14.14 9.30 3.06
N ARG A 106 13.19 8.81 3.87
CA ARG A 106 11.80 9.31 3.94
C ARG A 106 11.70 10.78 4.31
N LYS A 107 12.56 11.23 5.24
CA LYS A 107 12.58 12.62 5.73
C LYS A 107 14.03 13.11 5.75
N GLY A 108 14.27 14.23 5.09
CA GLY A 108 15.58 14.88 5.03
C GLY A 108 15.51 16.35 5.45
N PRO A 109 16.54 17.14 5.13
CA PRO A 109 16.59 18.57 5.49
C PRO A 109 15.58 19.45 4.73
N SER A 110 14.95 18.94 3.68
CA SER A 110 13.90 19.68 2.95
C SER A 110 12.51 19.44 3.53
N SER A 111 11.56 20.24 3.06
CA SER A 111 10.13 20.05 3.32
C SER A 111 9.49 18.86 2.59
N PHE A 112 10.18 18.16 1.68
CA PHE A 112 9.61 17.00 0.99
C PHE A 112 9.72 15.70 1.80
N ILE A 113 8.67 14.87 1.74
CA ILE A 113 8.55 13.58 2.43
C ILE A 113 8.10 12.51 1.44
N PHE A 114 8.68 11.31 1.57
CA PHE A 114 8.46 10.17 0.69
C PHE A 114 7.74 9.04 1.45
N TYR A 115 6.59 8.60 0.96
CA TYR A 115 5.82 7.50 1.54
C TYR A 115 5.74 6.32 0.57
N PRO A 116 5.85 5.07 1.03
CA PRO A 116 5.79 3.92 0.14
C PRO A 116 4.40 3.75 -0.48
N ILE A 117 4.37 3.50 -1.78
CA ILE A 117 3.19 2.98 -2.49
C ILE A 117 3.32 1.46 -2.53
N PHE A 118 2.33 0.77 -1.96
CA PHE A 118 2.29 -0.69 -1.95
C PHE A 118 1.50 -1.24 -3.13
N GLU A 119 1.97 -2.33 -3.70
CA GLU A 119 1.28 -3.07 -4.75
C GLU A 119 -0.05 -3.62 -4.22
N ARG A 120 -1.15 -3.23 -4.87
CA ARG A 120 -2.49 -3.72 -4.58
C ARG A 120 -2.87 -4.73 -5.66
N LYS A 121 -2.84 -6.03 -5.32
CA LYS A 121 -3.13 -7.15 -6.24
C LYS A 121 -4.35 -7.96 -5.80
N LEU A 122 -5.38 -7.30 -5.28
CA LEU A 122 -6.62 -8.01 -4.98
C LEU A 122 -7.42 -8.21 -6.26
N ILE A 123 -7.58 -9.46 -6.68
CA ILE A 123 -8.49 -9.82 -7.78
C ILE A 123 -9.72 -10.55 -7.23
N ALA A 124 -10.81 -10.58 -8.00
CA ALA A 124 -12.05 -11.24 -7.61
C ALA A 124 -11.84 -12.71 -7.18
N GLU A 125 -10.94 -13.40 -7.88
CA GLU A 125 -10.55 -14.78 -7.61
C GLU A 125 -9.97 -14.99 -6.20
N ASP A 126 -9.23 -14.02 -5.66
CA ASP A 126 -8.69 -14.11 -4.30
C ASP A 126 -9.81 -14.13 -3.26
N VAL A 127 -10.86 -13.33 -3.49
CA VAL A 127 -12.02 -13.22 -2.61
C VAL A 127 -12.85 -14.50 -2.66
N ILE A 128 -13.06 -15.06 -3.85
CA ILE A 128 -13.76 -16.33 -4.06
C ILE A 128 -13.03 -17.45 -3.31
N LYS A 129 -11.73 -17.60 -3.53
CA LYS A 129 -10.90 -18.63 -2.87
C LYS A 129 -10.91 -18.49 -1.36
N PHE A 130 -10.82 -17.27 -0.85
CA PHE A 130 -10.86 -17.01 0.59
C PHE A 130 -12.21 -17.43 1.18
N ARG A 131 -13.32 -16.99 0.57
CA ARG A 131 -14.68 -17.36 0.99
C ARG A 131 -14.89 -18.88 0.98
N GLU A 132 -14.46 -19.55 -0.08
CA GLU A 132 -14.58 -21.01 -0.23
C GLU A 132 -13.73 -21.76 0.80
N SER A 133 -12.54 -21.26 1.12
CA SER A 133 -11.68 -21.82 2.16
C SER A 133 -12.33 -21.77 3.55
N LEU A 134 -13.08 -20.70 3.84
CA LEU A 134 -13.90 -20.59 5.04
C LEU A 134 -15.15 -21.49 5.00
N GLY A 135 -15.50 -22.05 3.84
CA GLY A 135 -16.71 -22.87 3.65
C GLY A 135 -18.00 -22.05 3.69
N LEU A 136 -17.93 -20.77 3.34
CA LEU A 136 -19.06 -19.84 3.41
C LEU A 136 -19.71 -19.63 2.03
N THR A 137 -21.04 -19.51 2.02
CA THR A 137 -21.78 -19.00 0.87
C THR A 137 -21.58 -17.48 0.75
N THR A 138 -21.87 -16.89 -0.42
CA THR A 138 -21.79 -15.43 -0.59
C THR A 138 -22.69 -14.66 0.37
N ARG A 139 -23.86 -15.22 0.72
CA ARG A 139 -24.78 -14.64 1.72
C ARG A 139 -24.19 -14.67 3.12
N GLU A 140 -23.65 -15.81 3.55
CA GLU A 140 -23.01 -15.94 4.86
C GLU A 140 -21.77 -15.04 4.97
N PHE A 141 -20.94 -15.01 3.94
CA PHE A 141 -19.77 -14.14 3.86
C PHE A 141 -20.16 -12.66 3.93
N SER A 142 -21.21 -12.27 3.20
CA SER A 142 -21.80 -10.92 3.23
C SER A 142 -22.23 -10.53 4.65
N SER A 143 -22.94 -11.41 5.35
CA SER A 143 -23.41 -11.16 6.72
C SER A 143 -22.28 -11.11 7.74
N VAL A 144 -21.32 -12.04 7.67
CA VAL A 144 -20.20 -12.10 8.64
C VAL A 144 -19.28 -10.89 8.52
N PHE A 145 -18.92 -10.50 7.30
CA PHE A 145 -17.95 -9.43 7.04
C PHE A 145 -18.59 -8.08 6.69
N GLU A 146 -19.90 -7.95 6.90
CA GLU A 146 -20.65 -6.68 6.76
C GLU A 146 -20.50 -6.02 5.37
N PHE A 147 -20.52 -6.84 4.33
CA PHE A 147 -20.58 -6.37 2.95
C PHE A 147 -21.99 -6.49 2.41
N SER A 148 -22.37 -5.64 1.45
CA SER A 148 -23.60 -5.89 0.71
C SER A 148 -23.42 -7.09 -0.22
N GLN A 149 -24.41 -7.98 -0.24
CA GLN A 149 -24.35 -9.17 -1.11
C GLN A 149 -24.32 -8.79 -2.60
N SER A 150 -25.00 -7.71 -2.98
CA SER A 150 -24.97 -7.20 -4.35
C SER A 150 -23.57 -6.72 -4.73
N SER A 151 -22.85 -6.08 -3.81
CA SER A 151 -21.48 -5.66 -4.05
C SER A 151 -20.54 -6.87 -4.22
N LEU A 152 -20.63 -7.87 -3.34
CA LEU A 152 -19.81 -9.08 -3.48
C LEU A 152 -20.11 -9.82 -4.79
N ASN A 153 -21.38 -9.99 -5.16
CA ASN A 153 -21.76 -10.64 -6.42
C ASN A 153 -21.25 -9.88 -7.64
N ALA A 154 -21.27 -8.55 -7.61
CA ALA A 154 -20.75 -7.74 -8.70
C ALA A 154 -19.21 -7.78 -8.75
N LEU A 155 -18.53 -7.84 -7.60
CA LEU A 155 -17.08 -8.04 -7.54
C LEU A 155 -16.67 -9.40 -8.11
N GLU A 156 -17.31 -10.49 -7.67
CA GLU A 156 -17.05 -11.85 -8.18
C GLU A 156 -17.28 -11.97 -9.69
N ARG A 157 -18.10 -11.09 -10.27
CA ARG A 157 -18.35 -10.99 -11.72
C ARG A 157 -17.45 -9.97 -12.44
N ASN A 158 -16.44 -9.42 -11.78
CA ASN A 158 -15.55 -8.37 -12.28
C ASN A 158 -16.27 -7.09 -12.73
N ARG A 159 -17.38 -6.73 -12.07
CA ARG A 159 -18.22 -5.55 -12.39
C ARG A 159 -18.04 -4.38 -11.44
N ILE A 160 -17.25 -4.52 -10.37
CA ILE A 160 -17.01 -3.46 -9.39
C ILE A 160 -15.65 -2.79 -9.59
N LEU A 161 -15.69 -1.45 -9.58
CA LEU A 161 -14.54 -0.54 -9.53
C LEU A 161 -14.42 0.21 -8.18
N GLY A 162 -15.27 -0.11 -7.20
CA GLY A 162 -15.36 0.59 -5.92
C GLY A 162 -14.14 0.34 -5.03
N SER A 163 -13.38 1.40 -4.73
CA SER A 163 -12.13 1.32 -3.95
C SER A 163 -12.34 0.84 -2.51
N GLU A 164 -13.46 1.20 -1.87
CA GLU A 164 -13.64 0.95 -0.43
C GLU A 164 -13.92 -0.52 -0.09
N ILE A 165 -14.75 -1.21 -0.87
CA ILE A 165 -14.98 -2.65 -0.66
C ILE A 165 -13.69 -3.45 -0.88
N LEU A 166 -12.91 -3.09 -1.91
CA LEU A 166 -11.63 -3.73 -2.20
C LEU A 166 -10.63 -3.51 -1.07
N LYS A 167 -10.50 -2.29 -0.54
CA LYS A 167 -9.64 -1.99 0.62
C LYS A 167 -10.01 -2.83 1.85
N ARG A 168 -11.31 -2.91 2.17
CA ARG A 168 -11.79 -3.70 3.31
C ARG A 168 -11.55 -5.20 3.13
N LEU A 169 -11.85 -5.73 1.94
CA LEU A 169 -11.57 -7.14 1.62
C LEU A 169 -10.09 -7.44 1.71
N GLU A 170 -9.24 -6.56 1.20
CA GLU A 170 -7.79 -6.71 1.28
C GLU A 170 -7.30 -6.77 2.73
N ILE A 171 -7.86 -5.96 3.63
CA ILE A 171 -7.55 -6.03 5.07
C ILE A 171 -7.96 -7.40 5.63
N ILE A 172 -9.19 -7.85 5.38
CA ILE A 172 -9.69 -9.14 5.88
C ILE A 172 -8.83 -10.31 5.37
N LEU A 173 -8.43 -10.28 4.11
CA LEU A 173 -7.62 -11.33 3.49
C LEU A 173 -6.16 -11.32 4.00
N ASN A 174 -5.60 -10.15 4.32
CA ASN A 174 -4.20 -10.04 4.73
C ASN A 174 -4.00 -10.16 6.24
N PHE A 175 -5.05 -9.94 7.05
CA PHE A 175 -4.97 -9.93 8.51
C PHE A 175 -5.97 -10.93 9.12
N PRO A 176 -5.57 -12.22 9.28
CA PRO A 176 -6.46 -13.27 9.79
C PRO A 176 -7.13 -12.95 11.13
N ASN A 177 -6.45 -12.20 12.00
CA ASN A 177 -7.00 -11.75 13.28
C ASN A 177 -8.23 -10.85 13.10
N VAL A 178 -8.21 -9.95 12.11
CA VAL A 178 -9.36 -9.10 11.80
C VAL A 178 -10.52 -9.97 11.31
N ALA A 179 -10.24 -10.96 10.45
CA ALA A 179 -11.26 -11.88 9.97
C ALA A 179 -11.85 -12.75 11.09
N LEU A 180 -11.02 -13.16 12.07
CA LEU A 180 -11.46 -13.87 13.27
C LEU A 180 -12.39 -13.02 14.13
N ASP A 181 -12.06 -11.75 14.34
CA ASP A 181 -12.92 -10.84 15.12
C ASP A 181 -14.31 -10.72 14.49
N PHE A 182 -14.40 -10.60 13.15
CA PHE A 182 -15.69 -10.63 12.46
C PHE A 182 -16.46 -11.93 12.68
N LEU A 183 -15.80 -13.10 12.68
CA LEU A 183 -16.46 -14.37 12.97
C LEU A 183 -16.91 -14.50 14.44
N LEU A 184 -16.20 -13.88 15.38
CA LEU A 184 -16.57 -13.88 16.79
C LEU A 184 -17.81 -13.00 17.02
N ILE A 185 -17.84 -11.81 16.41
CA ILE A 185 -18.93 -10.83 16.57
C ILE A 185 -20.17 -11.29 15.81
N ASN A 186 -20.01 -11.70 14.54
CA ASN A 186 -21.11 -11.97 13.61
C ASN A 186 -21.37 -13.48 13.40
N GLY A 187 -20.78 -14.34 14.23
CA GLY A 187 -20.87 -15.80 14.11
C GLY A 187 -22.28 -16.36 14.20
N GLY A 188 -23.24 -15.62 14.77
CA GLY A 188 -24.65 -16.00 14.84
C GLY A 188 -25.33 -16.16 13.47
N HIS A 189 -24.71 -15.67 12.39
CA HIS A 189 -25.18 -15.90 11.03
C HIS A 189 -24.78 -17.27 10.45
N LEU A 190 -23.97 -18.05 11.16
CA LEU A 190 -23.45 -19.33 10.73
C LEU A 190 -24.01 -20.47 11.59
N ILE A 191 -24.17 -21.64 10.99
CA ILE A 191 -24.31 -22.88 11.77
C ILE A 191 -22.99 -23.20 12.48
N TYR A 192 -23.09 -23.87 13.62
CA TYR A 192 -21.95 -24.12 14.52
C TYR A 192 -20.77 -24.80 13.81
N GLU A 193 -21.03 -25.78 12.94
CA GLU A 193 -20.00 -26.52 12.21
C GLU A 193 -19.21 -25.61 11.27
N LYS A 194 -19.92 -24.70 10.56
CA LYS A 194 -19.28 -23.72 9.67
C LYS A 194 -18.47 -22.70 10.45
N TRP A 195 -19.02 -22.23 11.58
CA TRP A 195 -18.32 -21.29 12.45
C TRP A 195 -17.00 -21.88 13.00
N ILE A 196 -17.03 -23.12 13.50
CA ILE A 196 -15.82 -23.84 13.93
C ILE A 196 -14.82 -23.98 12.78
N LYS A 197 -15.29 -24.44 11.61
CA LYS A 197 -14.42 -24.66 10.46
C LYS A 197 -13.70 -23.37 10.05
N ALA A 198 -14.44 -22.28 9.88
CA ALA A 198 -13.89 -20.98 9.49
C ALA A 198 -12.91 -20.44 10.54
N THR A 199 -13.26 -20.55 11.82
CA THR A 199 -12.41 -20.10 12.94
C THR A 199 -11.10 -20.89 13.01
N ASN A 200 -11.16 -22.22 12.89
CA ASN A 200 -9.97 -23.07 12.93
C ASN A 200 -9.05 -22.81 11.73
N TRP A 201 -9.62 -22.61 10.54
CA TRP A 201 -8.86 -22.30 9.34
C TRP A 201 -8.09 -20.97 9.49
N LEU A 202 -8.75 -19.92 9.99
CA LEU A 202 -8.09 -18.64 10.23
C LEU A 202 -7.05 -18.68 11.35
N LYS A 203 -7.29 -19.43 12.43
CA LYS A 203 -6.29 -19.64 13.50
C LYS A 203 -5.05 -20.37 13.00
N ALA A 204 -5.21 -21.25 12.01
CA ALA A 204 -4.09 -21.96 11.38
C ALA A 204 -3.27 -21.05 10.44
N MET A 205 -3.84 -19.94 9.95
CA MET A 205 -3.08 -18.91 9.26
C MET A 205 -2.24 -18.15 10.29
N LYS A 206 -0.94 -18.48 10.37
CA LYS A 206 0.01 -17.70 11.18
C LYS A 206 -0.02 -16.22 10.73
N PRO A 207 0.02 -15.27 11.68
CA PRO A 207 0.21 -13.86 11.34
C PRO A 207 1.49 -13.64 10.53
#